data_AF-A0A3E1D8G7-F1
#
_entry.id   AF-A0A3E1D8G7-F1
#
_cell.length_a   1.000
_cell.length_b   1.000
_cell.length_c   1.000
_cell.angle_alpha   90.00
_cell.angle_beta   90.00
_cell.angle_gamma   90.00
#
_symmetry.space_group_name_H-M   'P 1'
#
loop_
_entity.id
_entity.type
_entity.pdbx_description
1 polymer ?
#
loop_
_entity_poly.entity_id
_entity_poly.type
_entity_poly.pdbx_seq_one_letter_code
_entity_poly.pdbx_strand_id
1 'polypeptide(L)'
;MSSVQQNVIKHRVGLLNLAAELGNVSCACKVMGFSRDTFYRYQTAVESGGVEALIDANCRKPNPKNRVEEIAESAVTAFALEQPAFGQLRVSNELRTRHLCSTFWRPLGLAAT
;
A
#
# COMPACT_ATOMS: atom_id res chain seq x y z
N MET A 1 -7.02 -5.79 -14.79
CA MET A 1 -7.63 -4.92 -13.76
C MET A 1 -8.30 -5.82 -12.72
N SER A 2 -7.96 -5.67 -11.44
CA SER A 2 -8.54 -6.53 -10.39
C SER A 2 -10.03 -6.21 -10.19
N SER A 3 -10.87 -7.22 -10.00
CA SER A 3 -12.32 -7.04 -9.79
C SER A 3 -12.65 -6.13 -8.60
N VAL A 4 -11.77 -6.11 -7.60
CA VAL A 4 -11.86 -5.23 -6.41
C VAL A 4 -11.76 -3.76 -6.79
N GLN A 5 -10.82 -3.39 -7.67
CA GLN A 5 -10.66 -1.99 -8.11
C GLN A 5 -11.91 -1.50 -8.84
N GLN A 6 -12.53 -2.35 -9.66
CA GLN A 6 -13.74 -1.99 -10.40
C GLN A 6 -14.94 -1.70 -9.48
N ASN A 7 -15.11 -2.49 -8.41
CA ASN A 7 -16.19 -2.25 -7.44
C ASN A 7 -16.00 -0.95 -6.66
N VAL A 8 -14.76 -0.63 -6.30
CA VAL A 8 -14.43 0.63 -5.62
C VAL A 8 -14.70 1.84 -6.52
N ILE A 9 -14.36 1.76 -7.82
CA ILE A 9 -14.65 2.84 -8.78
C ILE A 9 -16.15 3.05 -8.92
N LYS A 10 -16.93 1.96 -9.11
CA LYS A 10 -18.40 2.05 -9.23
C LYS A 10 -19.02 2.75 -8.02
N HIS A 11 -18.57 2.42 -6.81
CA HIS A 11 -19.07 3.03 -5.59
C HIS A 11 -18.73 4.54 -5.50
N ARG A 12 -17.51 4.94 -5.89
CA ARG A 12 -17.09 6.36 -5.90
C ARG A 12 -17.81 7.18 -6.96
N VAL A 13 -17.96 6.62 -8.17
CA VAL A 13 -18.70 7.26 -9.27
C VAL A 13 -20.20 7.36 -8.93
N GLY A 14 -20.76 6.34 -8.28
CA GLY A 14 -22.15 6.35 -7.82
C GLY A 14 -22.48 7.52 -6.89
N LEU A 15 -21.52 7.96 -6.05
CA LEU A 15 -21.71 9.13 -5.18
C LEU A 15 -21.86 10.43 -5.99
N LEU A 16 -21.01 10.62 -7.01
CA LEU A 16 -21.04 11.82 -7.86
C LEU A 16 -22.34 11.87 -8.69
N ASN A 17 -22.77 10.72 -9.22
CA ASN A 17 -24.02 10.62 -9.96
C ASN A 17 -25.24 10.88 -9.06
N LEU A 18 -25.26 10.30 -7.86
CA LEU A 18 -26.36 10.52 -6.90
C LEU A 18 -26.48 12.00 -6.49
N ALA A 19 -25.34 12.68 -6.32
CA ALA A 19 -25.35 14.11 -6.01
C ALA A 19 -25.88 14.96 -7.18
N ALA A 20 -25.60 14.56 -8.42
CA ALA A 20 -26.13 15.22 -9.61
C ALA A 20 -27.65 14.99 -9.76
N GLU A 21 -28.14 13.79 -9.52
CA GLU A 21 -29.57 13.45 -9.58
C GLU A 21 -30.38 14.17 -8.50
N LEU A 22 -29.87 14.23 -7.27
CA LEU A 22 -30.56 14.88 -6.14
C LEU A 22 -30.40 16.41 -6.11
N GLY A 23 -29.40 16.95 -6.83
CA GLY A 23 -29.00 18.36 -6.72
C GLY A 23 -28.52 18.78 -5.32
N ASN A 24 -28.26 17.81 -4.42
CA ASN A 24 -27.88 18.08 -3.04
C ASN A 24 -26.76 17.13 -2.56
N VAL A 25 -25.57 17.69 -2.42
CA VAL A 25 -24.35 17.00 -1.98
C VAL A 25 -24.49 16.43 -0.56
N SER A 26 -25.11 17.18 0.37
CA SER A 26 -25.23 16.76 1.76
C SER A 26 -26.19 15.59 1.93
N CYS A 27 -27.25 15.53 1.10
CA CYS A 27 -28.19 14.41 1.10
C CYS A 27 -27.54 13.15 0.52
N ALA A 28 -26.89 13.26 -0.65
CA ALA A 28 -26.17 12.15 -1.29
C ALA A 28 -25.10 11.55 -0.37
N CYS A 29 -24.32 12.41 0.32
CA CYS A 29 -23.29 11.96 1.27
C CYS A 29 -23.89 11.20 2.47
N LYS A 30 -25.04 11.62 3.00
CA LYS A 30 -25.72 10.92 4.12
C LYS A 30 -26.23 9.54 3.71
N VAL A 31 -26.80 9.43 2.51
CA VAL A 31 -27.35 8.16 1.98
C VAL A 31 -26.23 7.15 1.73
N MET A 32 -25.11 7.58 1.15
CA MET A 32 -23.98 6.72 0.80
C MET A 32 -22.97 6.53 1.95
N GLY A 33 -23.12 7.24 3.07
CA GLY A 33 -22.23 7.13 4.23
C GLY A 33 -20.86 7.81 4.08
N PHE A 34 -20.77 8.87 3.26
CA PHE A 34 -19.53 9.62 3.04
C PHE A 34 -19.51 10.97 3.79
N SER A 35 -18.31 11.47 4.07
CA SER A 35 -18.14 12.86 4.49
C SER A 35 -18.23 13.81 3.30
N ARG A 36 -18.71 15.03 3.54
CA ARG A 36 -18.72 16.10 2.54
C ARG A 36 -17.32 16.40 1.99
N ASP A 37 -16.29 16.32 2.82
CA ASP A 37 -14.89 16.46 2.41
C ASP A 37 -14.49 15.45 1.34
N THR A 38 -14.88 14.18 1.52
CA THR A 38 -14.56 13.11 0.55
C THR A 38 -15.19 13.37 -0.81
N PHE A 39 -16.40 13.93 -0.83
CA PHE A 39 -17.06 14.32 -2.07
C PHE A 39 -16.25 15.33 -2.87
N TYR A 40 -15.82 16.42 -2.24
CA TYR A 40 -15.02 17.45 -2.92
C TYR A 40 -13.66 16.91 -3.38
N ARG A 41 -13.02 16.03 -2.60
CA ARG A 41 -11.80 15.35 -3.04
C ARG A 41 -12.01 14.52 -4.31
N TYR A 42 -13.13 13.81 -4.41
CA TYR A 42 -13.46 13.03 -5.60
C TYR A 42 -13.85 13.92 -6.78
N GLN A 43 -14.55 15.02 -6.56
CA GLN A 43 -14.86 16.00 -7.59
C GLN A 43 -13.57 16.57 -8.21
N THR A 44 -12.64 17.06 -7.38
CA THR A 44 -11.35 17.59 -7.87
C THR A 44 -10.51 16.53 -8.58
N ALA A 45 -10.55 15.27 -8.11
CA ALA A 45 -9.85 14.16 -8.78
C ALA A 45 -10.44 13.90 -10.17
N VAL A 46 -11.77 13.91 -10.32
CA VAL A 46 -12.44 13.71 -11.61
C VAL A 46 -12.22 14.88 -12.56
N GLU A 47 -12.22 16.12 -12.06
CA GLU A 47 -11.92 17.31 -12.86
C GLU A 47 -10.47 17.32 -13.38
N SER A 48 -9.52 16.78 -12.61
CA SER A 48 -8.09 16.78 -12.99
C SER A 48 -7.66 15.57 -13.83
N GLY A 49 -8.23 14.39 -13.61
CA GLY A 49 -7.78 13.15 -14.26
C GLY A 49 -8.91 12.16 -14.58
N GLY A 50 -10.15 12.63 -14.66
CA GLY A 50 -11.30 11.81 -15.05
C GLY A 50 -11.63 10.70 -14.04
N VAL A 51 -12.38 9.69 -14.50
CA VAL A 51 -12.81 8.57 -13.67
C VAL A 51 -11.64 7.69 -13.22
N GLU A 52 -10.55 7.67 -13.98
CA GLU A 52 -9.35 6.88 -13.68
C GLU A 52 -8.58 7.43 -12.48
N ALA A 53 -8.60 8.75 -12.26
CA ALA A 53 -8.00 9.38 -11.07
C ALA A 53 -8.64 8.94 -9.75
N LEU A 54 -9.87 8.41 -9.78
CA LEU A 54 -10.51 7.82 -8.61
C LEU A 54 -9.87 6.50 -8.19
N ILE A 55 -8.96 5.89 -8.97
CA ILE A 55 -8.29 4.64 -8.63
C ILE A 55 -7.14 4.88 -7.63
N ASP A 56 -6.38 5.97 -7.83
CA ASP A 56 -5.05 6.15 -7.24
C ASP A 56 -5.02 6.78 -5.84
N ALA A 57 -6.17 7.09 -5.25
CA ALA A 57 -6.21 7.93 -4.05
C ALA A 57 -5.73 7.26 -2.75
N ASN A 58 -5.48 5.94 -2.70
CA ASN A 58 -5.31 5.25 -1.40
C ASN A 58 -4.25 4.13 -1.35
N CYS A 59 -3.31 4.08 -2.28
CA CYS A 59 -2.16 3.19 -2.11
C CYS A 59 -1.16 3.83 -1.15
N ARG A 60 -0.84 3.14 -0.04
CA ARG A 60 0.31 3.52 0.81
C ARG A 60 1.54 3.62 -0.09
N LYS A 61 2.11 4.82 -0.20
CA LYS A 61 3.36 5.01 -0.93
C LYS A 61 4.48 4.27 -0.20
N PRO A 62 5.35 3.52 -0.91
CA PRO A 62 6.53 2.93 -0.29
C PRO A 62 7.35 4.02 0.43
N ASN A 63 7.74 3.75 1.67
CA ASN A 63 8.59 4.67 2.43
C ASN A 63 10.05 4.47 2.02
N PRO A 64 10.72 5.44 1.38
CA PRO A 64 12.10 5.29 0.94
C PRO A 64 13.07 5.02 2.10
N LYS A 65 12.73 5.43 3.33
CA LYS A 65 13.55 5.17 4.52
C LYS A 65 13.61 3.70 4.92
N ASN A 66 12.62 2.90 4.51
CA ASN A 66 12.59 1.46 4.75
C ASN A 66 13.18 0.66 3.57
N ARG A 67 13.83 1.33 2.61
CA ARG A 67 14.46 0.66 1.48
C ARG A 67 15.71 -0.06 1.96
N VAL A 68 15.82 -1.33 1.58
CA VAL A 68 17.01 -2.14 1.85
C VAL A 68 18.10 -1.77 0.84
N GLU A 69 19.35 -1.81 1.25
CA GLU A 69 20.47 -1.59 0.34
C GLU A 69 20.55 -2.71 -0.71
N GLU A 70 20.83 -2.35 -1.96
CA GLU A 70 20.88 -3.30 -3.10
C GLU A 70 21.85 -4.47 -2.88
N ILE A 71 22.95 -4.20 -2.16
CA ILE A 71 23.94 -5.21 -1.78
C ILE A 71 23.30 -6.29 -0.89
N ALA A 72 22.50 -5.89 0.10
CA ALA A 72 21.83 -6.81 1.00
C ALA A 72 20.71 -7.58 0.27
N GLU A 73 19.95 -6.94 -0.61
CA GLU A 73 18.94 -7.60 -1.45
C GLU A 73 19.54 -8.68 -2.35
N SER A 74 20.66 -8.35 -3.01
CA SER A 74 21.39 -9.27 -3.89
C SER A 74 21.94 -10.47 -3.11
N ALA A 75 22.51 -10.23 -1.93
CA ALA A 75 23.04 -11.29 -1.07
C ALA A 75 21.94 -12.26 -0.60
N VAL A 76 20.78 -11.73 -0.17
CA VAL A 76 19.62 -12.57 0.21
C VAL A 76 19.15 -13.43 -0.96
N THR A 77 19.08 -12.85 -2.16
CA THR A 77 18.63 -13.55 -3.36
C THR A 77 19.59 -14.69 -3.74
N ALA A 78 20.90 -14.42 -3.71
CA ALA A 78 21.92 -15.44 -3.96
C ALA A 78 21.82 -16.60 -2.95
N PHE A 79 21.69 -16.28 -1.66
CA PHE A 79 21.54 -17.29 -0.61
C PHE A 79 20.27 -18.15 -0.76
N ALA A 80 19.16 -17.55 -1.20
CA ALA A 80 17.91 -18.29 -1.43
C ALA A 80 18.05 -19.30 -2.59
N LEU A 81 18.85 -18.98 -3.60
CA LEU A 81 19.14 -19.88 -4.72
C LEU A 81 20.14 -20.98 -4.32
N GLU A 82 21.18 -20.63 -3.56
CA GLU A 82 22.22 -21.57 -3.12
C GLU A 82 21.71 -22.57 -2.08
N GLN A 83 20.89 -22.11 -1.12
CA GLN A 83 20.45 -22.89 0.04
C GLN A 83 18.95 -22.69 0.30
N PRO A 84 18.07 -23.28 -0.52
CA PRO A 84 16.62 -23.08 -0.42
C PRO A 84 16.01 -23.64 0.88
N ALA A 85 16.73 -24.53 1.58
CA ALA A 85 16.30 -25.08 2.87
C ALA A 85 16.52 -24.10 4.05
N PHE A 86 17.24 -23.00 3.86
CA PHE A 86 17.51 -22.03 4.93
C PHE A 86 16.33 -21.09 5.12
N GLY A 87 15.77 -21.10 6.33
CA GLY A 87 14.76 -20.13 6.75
C GLY A 87 15.35 -18.76 7.02
N GLN A 88 14.48 -17.75 7.10
CA GLN A 88 14.79 -16.33 7.33
C GLN A 88 15.81 -16.07 8.46
N LEU A 89 15.71 -16.77 9.58
CA LEU A 89 16.60 -16.59 10.73
C LEU A 89 18.04 -17.05 10.45
N ARG A 90 18.20 -18.14 9.70
CA ARG A 90 19.53 -18.66 9.32
C ARG A 90 20.20 -17.72 8.32
N VAL A 91 19.48 -17.30 7.29
CA VAL A 91 19.98 -16.33 6.29
C VAL A 91 20.42 -15.03 6.96
N SER A 92 19.62 -14.50 7.91
CA SER A 92 20.02 -13.30 8.65
C SER A 92 21.29 -13.47 9.49
N ASN A 93 21.47 -14.63 10.14
CA ASN A 93 22.67 -14.89 10.92
C ASN A 93 23.93 -14.97 10.03
N GLU A 94 23.83 -15.62 8.87
CA GLU A 94 24.93 -15.68 7.90
C GLU A 94 25.30 -14.28 7.35
N LEU A 95 24.30 -13.46 7.02
CA LEU A 95 24.50 -12.09 6.55
C LEU A 95 25.08 -11.17 7.62
N ARG A 96 24.76 -11.42 8.90
CA ARG A 96 25.35 -10.72 10.04
C ARG A 96 26.83 -11.06 10.21
N THR A 97 27.22 -12.32 10.05
CA THR A 97 28.64 -12.74 10.06
C THR A 97 29.43 -12.08 8.94
N ARG A 98 28.81 -11.86 7.77
CA ARG A 98 29.41 -11.17 6.63
C ARG A 98 29.38 -9.63 6.73
N HIS A 99 28.89 -9.07 7.84
CA HIS A 99 28.69 -7.63 8.06
C HIS A 99 27.79 -6.92 7.04
N LEU A 100 26.98 -7.67 6.30
CA LEU A 100 26.08 -7.13 5.26
C LEU A 100 24.70 -6.71 5.82
N CYS A 101 24.37 -7.11 7.05
CA CYS A 101 23.13 -6.73 7.69
C CYS A 101 23.37 -6.42 9.18
N SER A 102 23.22 -5.14 9.58
CA SER A 102 23.50 -4.71 10.96
C SER A 102 22.26 -4.66 11.87
N THR A 103 21.04 -4.48 11.34
CA THR A 103 19.93 -4.01 12.21
C THR A 103 18.54 -4.57 11.91
N PHE A 104 18.28 -5.15 10.73
CA PHE A 104 16.88 -5.33 10.27
C PHE A 104 16.14 -6.55 10.86
N TRP A 105 16.86 -7.55 11.39
CA TRP A 105 16.25 -8.83 11.82
C TRP A 105 16.59 -9.20 13.27
N ARG A 106 16.54 -8.24 14.20
CA ARG A 106 16.37 -8.61 15.61
C ARG A 106 14.91 -8.96 15.82
N PRO A 107 14.57 -10.19 16.26
CA PRO A 107 13.27 -10.38 16.90
C PRO A 107 13.28 -9.46 18.12
N LEU A 108 12.35 -8.51 18.16
CA LEU A 108 12.02 -7.80 19.39
C LEU A 108 11.61 -8.85 20.42
N GLY A 109 12.57 -9.25 21.27
CA GLY A 109 12.37 -10.21 22.35
C GLY A 109 12.73 -11.64 21.99
N LEU A 110 14.00 -12.01 22.15
CA LEU A 110 14.38 -13.25 22.83
C LEU A 110 15.85 -13.09 23.25
N ALA A 111 16.04 -12.51 24.43
CA ALA A 111 17.25 -12.72 25.20
C ALA A 111 17.25 -14.20 25.60
N ALA A 112 18.13 -14.98 24.98
CA ALA A 112 18.60 -16.23 25.56
C ALA A 112 20.00 -15.94 26.09
N THR A 113 20.08 -15.95 27.41
CA THR A 113 21.28 -16.20 28.22
C THR A 113 22.17 -17.28 27.63
#